data_AF-A0A067EI01-F1
#
_entry.id   AF-A0A067EI01-F1
#
_cell.length_a   1.000
_cell.length_b   1.000
_cell.length_c   1.000
_cell.angle_alpha   90.00
_cell.angle_beta   90.00
_cell.angle_gamma   90.00
#
_symmetry.space_group_name_H-M   'P 1'
#
loop_
_entity.id
_entity.type
_entity.pdbx_description
1 polymer ?
#
loop_
_entity_poly.entity_id
_entity_poly.type
_entity_poly.pdbx_seq_one_letter_code
_entity_poly.pdbx_strand_id
1 'polypeptide(L)'
;MELAAARAAQESILSGSPLSEDLKKTESSGKRRYLMVVGINTAFSSRKRRDSVRATWMLQGEKRKRLEEEKGIIMRFVIGHSATSGGILDRAIEAEDRKHGDFMRLDHVEGYLELSAKTKIYFATAVSLWDADFYVKVDDDVHVNIATLGQTLVRHRSKPRVYIGCMKSGPVLNQKGVRYHEPEYWKFGEAGNRYFRHATGQLYAISKDLAAYISINQHVLHKYANEDVSLGSWFIGLDVEHIDDRRLCCGTPPDCEWKAQAGNICVASFDWTCSGICRSADRIKEVHRRCGEGENALWSATF
;
A
#
# COMPACT_ATOMS: atom_id res chain seq x y z
N MET A 1 -8.03 22.98 11.13
CA MET A 1 -7.68 24.35 10.72
C MET A 1 -6.31 24.77 11.27
N GLU A 2 -5.90 24.31 12.45
CA GLU A 2 -4.60 24.65 13.07
C GLU A 2 -3.36 24.05 12.40
N LEU A 3 -3.43 22.85 11.80
CA LEU A 3 -2.29 22.23 11.10
C LEU A 3 -1.84 22.99 9.84
N ALA A 4 -2.76 23.68 9.17
CA ALA A 4 -2.44 24.53 8.02
C ALA A 4 -1.76 25.83 8.47
N ALA A 5 -2.19 26.38 9.61
CA ALA A 5 -1.55 27.56 10.22
C ALA A 5 -0.14 27.24 10.74
N ALA A 6 0.07 26.05 11.31
CA ALA A 6 1.39 25.60 11.74
C ALA A 6 2.37 25.42 10.56
N ARG A 7 1.88 24.96 9.39
CA ARG A 7 2.67 24.89 8.14
C ARG A 7 3.14 26.27 7.68
N ALA A 8 2.26 27.26 7.66
CA ALA A 8 2.60 28.62 7.23
C ALA A 8 3.61 29.30 8.17
N ALA A 9 3.49 29.04 9.48
CA ALA A 9 4.41 29.59 10.47
C ALA A 9 5.83 28.99 10.35
N GLN A 10 5.95 27.70 10.02
CA GLN A 10 7.25 27.03 9.91
C GLN A 10 8.01 27.42 8.63
N GLU A 11 7.30 27.69 7.53
CA GLU A 11 7.87 28.21 6.29
C GLU A 11 8.33 29.67 6.43
N SER A 12 7.57 30.49 7.16
CA SER A 12 7.90 31.91 7.43
C SER A 12 9.18 32.11 8.22
N ILE A 13 9.60 31.15 9.05
CA ILE A 13 10.78 31.27 9.91
C ILE A 13 12.08 30.92 9.14
N LEU A 14 11.98 30.14 8.07
CA LEU A 14 13.12 29.69 7.27
C LEU A 14 13.52 30.68 6.15
N SER A 15 12.61 31.55 5.72
CA SER A 15 12.85 32.52 4.64
C SER A 15 12.90 33.96 5.16
N GLY A 16 13.95 34.32 5.88
CA GLY A 16 14.17 35.71 6.27
C GLY A 16 14.59 36.59 5.09
N SER A 17 13.64 37.30 4.45
CA SER A 17 13.76 38.63 3.78
C SER A 17 12.46 38.98 3.01
N PRO A 18 12.10 40.27 2.83
CA PRO A 18 10.70 40.70 2.66
C PRO A 18 10.16 40.58 1.24
N LEU A 19 8.86 40.27 1.18
CA LEU A 19 8.02 40.12 -0.01
C LEU A 19 7.93 41.42 -0.83
N SER A 20 8.24 41.35 -2.13
CA SER A 20 7.65 42.27 -3.11
C SER A 20 6.34 41.67 -3.60
N GLU A 21 5.24 42.38 -3.32
CA GLU A 21 3.95 42.17 -3.97
C GLU A 21 4.12 42.26 -5.48
N ASP A 22 3.93 41.14 -6.19
CA ASP A 22 3.30 41.21 -7.50
C ASP A 22 2.58 39.89 -7.82
N LEU A 23 1.26 40.00 -7.80
CA LEU A 23 0.29 38.98 -8.14
C LEU A 23 0.43 38.62 -9.62
N LYS A 24 0.84 37.38 -9.89
CA LYS A 24 0.19 36.60 -10.96
C LYS A 24 -0.51 35.42 -10.33
N LYS A 25 -1.83 35.54 -10.26
CA LYS A 25 -2.80 34.44 -10.14
C LYS A 25 -2.40 33.32 -11.11
N THR A 26 -1.60 32.38 -10.65
CA THR A 26 -1.69 31.00 -11.13
C THR A 26 -3.01 30.51 -10.57
N GLU A 27 -4.00 30.34 -11.45
CA GLU A 27 -5.14 29.48 -11.16
C GLU A 27 -4.58 28.22 -10.49
N SER A 28 -4.91 28.00 -9.22
CA SER A 28 -4.67 26.71 -8.62
C SER A 28 -5.54 25.74 -9.41
N SER A 29 -4.97 25.10 -10.43
CA SER A 29 -5.58 23.90 -10.99
C SER A 29 -5.67 22.94 -9.80
N GLY A 30 -6.87 22.85 -9.23
CA GLY A 30 -7.09 22.08 -8.01
C GLY A 30 -6.57 20.69 -8.30
N LYS A 31 -5.53 20.25 -7.58
CA LYS A 31 -4.95 18.92 -7.78
C LYS A 31 -6.11 17.93 -7.75
N ARG A 32 -6.26 17.16 -8.83
CA ARG A 32 -7.31 16.15 -8.95
C ARG A 32 -7.27 15.25 -7.71
N ARG A 33 -8.42 15.07 -7.07
CA ARG A 33 -8.58 14.17 -5.93
C ARG A 33 -8.92 12.77 -6.42
N TYR A 34 -8.15 11.79 -5.98
CA TYR A 34 -8.30 10.38 -6.29
C TYR A 34 -9.02 9.65 -5.17
N LEU A 35 -9.68 8.53 -5.48
CA LEU A 35 -10.26 7.65 -4.46
C LEU A 35 -9.14 6.93 -3.71
N MET A 36 -8.27 6.24 -4.44
CA MET A 36 -7.19 5.49 -3.81
C MET A 36 -5.95 5.37 -4.70
N VAL A 37 -4.79 5.26 -4.05
CA VAL A 37 -3.52 4.90 -4.68
C VAL A 37 -3.12 3.52 -4.18
N VAL A 38 -2.96 2.56 -5.10
CA VAL A 38 -2.55 1.18 -4.80
C VAL A 38 -1.10 0.98 -5.20
N GLY A 39 -0.24 0.78 -4.20
CA GLY A 39 1.16 0.40 -4.35
C GLY A 39 1.32 -1.10 -4.21
N ILE A 40 1.77 -1.75 -5.28
CA ILE A 40 2.02 -3.19 -5.33
C ILE A 40 3.51 -3.41 -5.09
N ASN A 41 3.89 -3.74 -3.85
CA ASN A 41 5.28 -3.99 -3.50
C ASN A 41 5.79 -5.22 -4.26
N THR A 42 6.88 -5.03 -4.99
CA THR A 42 7.51 -6.07 -5.82
C THR A 42 9.03 -6.03 -5.67
N ALA A 43 9.74 -7.02 -6.21
CA ALA A 43 11.20 -7.07 -6.21
C ALA A 43 11.77 -7.36 -7.61
N PHE A 44 13.07 -7.18 -7.79
CA PHE A 44 13.75 -7.46 -9.07
C PHE A 44 13.49 -8.89 -9.57
N SER A 45 13.51 -9.88 -8.68
CA SER A 45 13.26 -11.29 -8.99
C SER A 45 11.80 -11.62 -9.36
N SER A 46 10.87 -10.67 -9.16
CA SER A 46 9.42 -10.94 -9.22
C SER A 46 8.79 -10.64 -10.57
N ARG A 47 9.57 -10.65 -11.65
CA ARG A 47 9.09 -10.36 -13.02
C ARG A 47 7.85 -11.19 -13.39
N LYS A 48 7.91 -12.51 -13.21
CA LYS A 48 6.80 -13.42 -13.54
C LYS A 48 5.55 -13.12 -12.70
N ARG A 49 5.71 -12.69 -11.45
CA ARG A 49 4.59 -12.28 -10.59
C ARG A 49 3.92 -11.03 -11.11
N ARG A 50 4.69 -9.99 -11.47
CA ARG A 50 4.15 -8.78 -12.09
C ARG A 50 3.38 -9.07 -13.37
N ASP A 51 3.94 -9.90 -14.26
CA ASP A 51 3.26 -10.31 -15.49
C ASP A 51 1.94 -11.06 -15.18
N SER A 52 1.92 -11.88 -14.13
CA SER A 52 0.70 -12.59 -13.70
C SER A 52 -0.36 -11.67 -13.09
N VAL A 53 0.04 -10.64 -12.33
CA VAL A 53 -0.85 -9.60 -11.79
C VAL A 53 -1.46 -8.76 -12.93
N ARG A 54 -0.63 -8.35 -13.90
CA ARG A 54 -1.08 -7.67 -15.13
C ARG A 54 -2.04 -8.50 -15.99
N ALA A 55 -1.85 -9.82 -16.01
CA ALA A 55 -2.70 -10.74 -16.75
C ALA A 55 -4.01 -11.08 -16.01
N THR A 56 -4.21 -10.54 -14.80
CA THR A 56 -5.38 -10.82 -13.96
C THR A 56 -6.04 -9.52 -13.50
N TRP A 57 -5.81 -9.09 -12.27
CA TRP A 57 -6.59 -8.03 -11.63
C TRP A 57 -6.06 -6.61 -11.87
N MET A 58 -4.83 -6.45 -12.37
CA MET A 58 -4.26 -5.13 -12.69
C MET A 58 -4.49 -4.78 -14.16
N LEU A 59 -5.39 -3.82 -14.41
CA LEU A 59 -5.63 -3.29 -15.74
C LEU A 59 -4.37 -2.68 -16.36
N GLN A 60 -4.23 -2.82 -17.68
CA GLN A 60 -3.07 -2.37 -18.47
C GLN A 60 -3.45 -1.34 -19.53
N GLY A 61 -2.46 -0.58 -20.02
CA GLY A 61 -2.61 0.33 -21.15
C GLY A 61 -3.74 1.34 -20.97
N GLU A 62 -4.58 1.51 -22.00
CA GLU A 62 -5.70 2.45 -21.99
C GLU A 62 -6.75 2.13 -20.92
N LYS A 63 -6.97 0.86 -20.59
CA LYS A 63 -7.90 0.49 -19.49
C LYS A 63 -7.39 0.99 -18.14
N ARG A 64 -6.08 1.01 -17.92
CA ARG A 64 -5.48 1.57 -16.71
C ARG A 64 -5.64 3.09 -16.67
N LYS A 65 -5.35 3.80 -17.76
CA LYS A 65 -5.55 5.26 -17.84
C LYS A 65 -7.02 5.63 -17.59
N ARG A 66 -7.94 4.92 -18.23
CA ARG A 66 -9.38 5.07 -18.01
C ARG A 66 -9.77 4.84 -16.55
N LEU A 67 -9.15 3.88 -15.86
CA LEU A 67 -9.39 3.66 -14.44
C LEU A 67 -8.95 4.87 -13.60
N GLU A 68 -7.80 5.45 -13.90
CA GLU A 68 -7.28 6.65 -13.24
C GLU A 68 -8.21 7.86 -13.50
N GLU A 69 -8.70 7.99 -14.72
CA GLU A 69 -9.51 9.11 -15.20
C GLU A 69 -11.00 9.05 -14.83
N GLU A 70 -11.61 7.87 -14.80
CA GLU A 70 -13.04 7.72 -14.53
C GLU A 70 -13.33 7.32 -13.09
N LYS A 71 -12.45 6.52 -12.47
CA LYS A 71 -12.66 5.99 -11.12
C LYS A 71 -11.74 6.61 -10.08
N GLY A 72 -10.72 7.36 -10.49
CA GLY A 72 -9.76 7.97 -9.58
C GLY A 72 -8.94 6.93 -8.81
N ILE A 73 -8.61 5.79 -9.45
CA ILE A 73 -7.82 4.73 -8.84
C ILE A 73 -6.47 4.65 -9.54
N ILE A 74 -5.40 4.97 -8.82
CA ILE A 74 -4.02 4.81 -9.29
C ILE A 74 -3.51 3.43 -8.88
N MET A 75 -2.86 2.68 -9.78
CA MET A 75 -2.18 1.42 -9.44
C MET A 75 -0.77 1.40 -10.01
N ARG A 76 0.24 1.16 -9.16
CA ARG A 76 1.65 1.10 -9.57
C ARG A 76 2.39 -0.04 -8.88
N PHE A 77 3.27 -0.72 -9.60
CA PHE A 77 4.28 -1.57 -8.99
C PHE A 77 5.34 -0.71 -8.31
N VAL A 78 5.57 -0.93 -7.02
CA VAL A 78 6.48 -0.13 -6.21
C VAL A 78 7.82 -0.85 -6.11
N ILE A 79 8.87 -0.20 -6.59
CA ILE A 79 10.22 -0.76 -6.61
C ILE A 79 11.27 0.34 -6.43
N GLY A 80 12.28 0.06 -5.63
CA GLY A 80 13.50 0.85 -5.51
C GLY A 80 14.49 0.56 -6.62
N HIS A 81 15.75 0.90 -6.37
CA HIS A 81 16.87 0.64 -7.26
C HIS A 81 17.83 -0.40 -6.67
N SER A 82 18.71 -0.94 -7.50
CA SER A 82 19.73 -1.87 -7.03
C SER A 82 20.84 -1.13 -6.29
N ALA A 83 21.65 -1.84 -5.50
CA ALA A 83 22.79 -1.24 -4.79
C ALA A 83 23.79 -0.58 -5.75
N THR A 84 23.91 -1.10 -6.98
CA THR A 84 24.71 -0.51 -8.05
C THR A 84 23.78 0.19 -9.03
N SER A 85 23.49 1.46 -8.78
CA SER A 85 22.61 2.27 -9.62
C SER A 85 22.98 2.16 -11.11
N GLY A 86 21.99 1.89 -11.96
CA GLY A 86 22.18 1.71 -13.41
C GLY A 86 22.73 0.33 -13.81
N GLY A 87 22.80 -0.61 -12.87
CA GLY A 87 23.17 -2.01 -13.10
C GLY A 87 22.15 -2.78 -13.95
N ILE A 88 22.44 -4.07 -14.21
CA ILE A 88 21.61 -4.92 -15.07
C ILE A 88 20.16 -5.03 -14.55
N LEU A 89 20.00 -5.13 -13.23
CA LEU A 89 18.68 -5.22 -12.60
C LEU A 89 17.85 -3.95 -12.81
N ASP A 90 18.46 -2.77 -12.68
CA ASP A 90 17.79 -1.50 -12.93
C ASP A 90 17.41 -1.34 -14.40
N ARG A 91 18.32 -1.66 -15.34
CA ARG A 91 18.05 -1.61 -16.78
C ARG A 91 16.91 -2.55 -17.19
N ALA A 92 16.79 -3.71 -16.55
CA ALA A 92 15.68 -4.63 -16.79
C ALA A 92 14.33 -4.03 -16.36
N ILE A 93 14.31 -3.32 -15.21
CA ILE A 93 13.11 -2.60 -14.77
C ILE A 93 12.81 -1.41 -15.68
N GLU A 94 13.81 -0.63 -16.09
CA GLU A 94 13.61 0.47 -17.04
C GLU A 94 13.03 -0.01 -18.37
N ALA A 95 13.51 -1.15 -18.90
CA ALA A 95 12.96 -1.73 -20.11
C ALA A 95 11.50 -2.19 -19.93
N GLU A 96 11.17 -2.75 -18.76
CA GLU A 96 9.78 -3.09 -18.42
C GLU A 96 8.90 -1.86 -18.27
N ASP A 97 9.37 -0.83 -17.59
CA ASP A 97 8.63 0.39 -17.35
C ASP A 97 8.40 1.17 -18.65
N ARG A 98 9.37 1.23 -19.57
CA ARG A 98 9.15 1.77 -20.92
C ARG A 98 8.04 1.06 -21.68
N LYS A 99 7.84 -0.24 -21.42
CA LYS A 99 6.81 -1.04 -22.09
C LYS A 99 5.43 -0.88 -21.46
N HIS A 100 5.34 -0.84 -20.14
CA HIS A 100 4.07 -0.90 -19.41
C HIS A 100 3.66 0.42 -18.74
N GLY A 101 4.65 1.26 -18.39
CA GLY A 101 4.50 2.57 -17.75
C GLY A 101 3.83 2.51 -16.38
N ASP A 102 3.99 1.40 -15.67
CA ASP A 102 3.20 1.04 -14.49
C ASP A 102 4.02 0.89 -13.21
N PHE A 103 5.25 1.40 -13.19
CA PHE A 103 6.04 1.48 -11.98
C PHE A 103 5.91 2.82 -11.24
N MET A 104 6.12 2.74 -9.94
CA MET A 104 6.60 3.82 -9.10
C MET A 104 8.03 3.46 -8.68
N ARG A 105 8.99 4.25 -9.15
CA ARG A 105 10.40 4.12 -8.78
C ARG A 105 10.64 4.91 -7.50
N LEU A 106 11.25 4.27 -6.50
CA LEU A 106 11.62 4.88 -5.24
C LEU A 106 13.13 5.13 -5.18
N ASP A 107 13.52 6.22 -4.51
CA ASP A 107 14.90 6.42 -4.06
C ASP A 107 15.13 5.55 -2.81
N HIS A 108 15.36 4.27 -3.06
CA HIS A 108 15.44 3.22 -2.06
C HIS A 108 16.29 2.08 -2.62
N VAL A 109 17.35 1.69 -1.89
CA VAL A 109 18.10 0.48 -2.24
C VAL A 109 17.27 -0.75 -1.85
N GLU A 110 16.89 -1.55 -2.83
CA GLU A 110 16.14 -2.80 -2.58
C GLU A 110 16.98 -3.80 -1.77
N GLY A 111 16.36 -4.36 -0.74
CA GLY A 111 16.94 -5.41 0.10
C GLY A 111 15.84 -6.11 0.91
N TYR A 112 16.05 -7.38 1.24
CA TYR A 112 15.05 -8.17 1.98
C TYR A 112 14.72 -7.56 3.36
N LEU A 113 15.73 -7.03 4.05
CA LEU A 113 15.55 -6.39 5.38
C LEU A 113 15.08 -4.93 5.29
N GLU A 114 14.86 -4.43 4.08
CA GLU A 114 14.56 -3.01 3.84
C GLU A 114 13.08 -2.74 3.55
N LEU A 115 12.21 -3.77 3.66
CA LEU A 115 10.77 -3.65 3.38
C LEU A 115 10.08 -2.56 4.21
N SER A 116 10.38 -2.46 5.51
CA SER A 116 9.82 -1.41 6.38
C SER A 116 10.23 0.00 5.92
N ALA A 117 11.45 0.15 5.39
CA ALA A 117 11.91 1.41 4.82
C ALA A 117 11.22 1.71 3.48
N LYS A 118 11.12 0.70 2.61
CA LYS A 118 10.40 0.79 1.34
C LYS A 118 8.96 1.25 1.52
N THR A 119 8.22 0.67 2.47
CA THR A 119 6.83 1.04 2.77
C THR A 119 6.71 2.48 3.25
N LYS A 120 7.63 2.91 4.11
CA LYS A 120 7.67 4.30 4.59
C LYS A 120 7.87 5.28 3.43
N ILE A 121 8.85 5.00 2.57
CA ILE A 121 9.18 5.82 1.40
C ILE A 121 8.02 5.79 0.40
N TYR A 122 7.41 4.63 0.16
CA TYR A 122 6.23 4.48 -0.69
C TYR A 122 5.11 5.44 -0.28
N PHE A 123 4.68 5.42 0.99
CA PHE A 123 3.61 6.31 1.43
C PHE A 123 4.00 7.78 1.32
N ALA A 124 5.26 8.13 1.67
CA ALA A 124 5.75 9.49 1.54
C ALA A 124 5.73 9.99 0.09
N THR A 125 6.17 9.16 -0.86
CA THR A 125 6.20 9.46 -2.29
C THR A 125 4.79 9.46 -2.90
N ALA A 126 3.92 8.51 -2.53
CA ALA A 126 2.57 8.45 -3.04
C ALA A 126 1.75 9.70 -2.67
N VAL A 127 1.89 10.19 -1.44
CA VAL A 127 1.23 11.42 -0.97
C VAL A 127 1.75 12.68 -1.68
N SER A 128 3.04 12.72 -2.06
CA SER A 128 3.58 13.86 -2.79
C SER A 128 3.11 13.92 -4.25
N LEU A 129 2.88 12.74 -4.85
CA LEU A 129 2.46 12.61 -6.25
C LEU A 129 0.95 12.76 -6.45
N TRP A 130 0.13 12.12 -5.61
CA TRP A 130 -1.32 12.10 -5.77
C TRP A 130 -2.04 12.47 -4.49
N ASP A 131 -3.03 13.35 -4.61
CA ASP A 131 -3.98 13.62 -3.55
C ASP A 131 -5.11 12.58 -3.60
N ALA A 132 -5.12 11.61 -2.68
CA ALA A 132 -6.11 10.54 -2.63
C ALA A 132 -6.77 10.40 -1.26
N ASP A 133 -7.98 9.84 -1.19
CA ASP A 133 -8.64 9.56 0.10
C ASP A 133 -7.94 8.44 0.86
N PHE A 134 -7.48 7.42 0.15
CA PHE A 134 -6.79 6.26 0.70
C PHE A 134 -5.50 5.91 -0.04
N TYR A 135 -4.54 5.36 0.70
CA TYR A 135 -3.30 4.81 0.17
C TYR A 135 -3.21 3.35 0.61
N VAL A 136 -2.99 2.46 -0.35
CA VAL A 136 -3.12 1.01 -0.18
C VAL A 136 -1.79 0.37 -0.50
N LYS A 137 -1.30 -0.50 0.39
CA LYS A 137 -0.17 -1.38 0.09
C LYS A 137 -0.68 -2.79 -0.17
N VAL A 138 -0.13 -3.44 -1.19
CA VAL A 138 -0.43 -4.84 -1.56
C VAL A 138 0.87 -5.57 -1.91
N ASP A 139 0.99 -6.85 -1.57
CA ASP A 139 2.08 -7.71 -2.07
C ASP A 139 1.80 -8.25 -3.48
N ASP A 140 2.84 -8.44 -4.29
CA ASP A 140 2.72 -8.90 -5.69
C ASP A 140 2.34 -10.38 -5.87
N ASP A 141 2.14 -11.10 -4.76
CA ASP A 141 1.63 -12.47 -4.72
C ASP A 141 0.22 -12.56 -4.12
N VAL A 142 -0.55 -11.47 -4.10
CA VAL A 142 -1.95 -11.43 -3.61
C VAL A 142 -2.93 -11.22 -4.77
N HIS A 143 -4.09 -11.90 -4.73
CA HIS A 143 -5.22 -11.59 -5.63
C HIS A 143 -6.12 -10.55 -4.98
N VAL A 144 -6.52 -9.53 -5.74
CA VAL A 144 -7.35 -8.42 -5.26
C VAL A 144 -8.55 -8.20 -6.19
N ASN A 145 -9.71 -7.99 -5.59
CA ASN A 145 -10.94 -7.52 -6.25
C ASN A 145 -11.04 -6.00 -6.09
N ILE A 146 -10.67 -5.25 -7.13
CA ILE A 146 -10.45 -3.79 -7.06
C ILE A 146 -11.76 -3.01 -6.84
N ALA A 147 -12.86 -3.43 -7.45
CA ALA A 147 -14.17 -2.82 -7.22
C ALA A 147 -14.62 -3.03 -5.77
N THR A 148 -14.47 -4.25 -5.28
CA THR A 148 -14.79 -4.63 -3.91
C THR A 148 -13.92 -3.87 -2.90
N LEU A 149 -12.62 -3.67 -3.19
CA LEU A 149 -11.72 -2.83 -2.41
C LEU A 149 -12.23 -1.38 -2.37
N GLY A 150 -12.50 -0.77 -3.53
CA GLY A 150 -12.99 0.60 -3.62
C GLY A 150 -14.29 0.81 -2.84
N GLN A 151 -15.27 -0.09 -3.01
CA GLN A 151 -16.55 -0.05 -2.28
C GLN A 151 -16.36 -0.18 -0.77
N THR A 152 -15.37 -0.97 -0.34
CA THR A 152 -15.05 -1.12 1.08
C THR A 152 -14.47 0.16 1.65
N LEU A 153 -13.52 0.79 0.96
CA LEU A 153 -12.87 2.02 1.43
C LEU A 153 -13.80 3.23 1.45
N VAL A 154 -14.69 3.36 0.46
CA VAL A 154 -15.66 4.47 0.38
C VAL A 154 -16.56 4.57 1.62
N ARG A 155 -16.92 3.43 2.23
CA ARG A 155 -17.72 3.39 3.47
C ARG A 155 -17.04 4.06 4.66
N HIS A 156 -15.74 4.30 4.57
CA HIS A 156 -14.92 4.89 5.63
C HIS A 156 -14.36 6.26 5.24
N ARG A 157 -14.68 6.78 4.04
CA ARG A 157 -14.14 8.05 3.51
C ARG A 157 -14.41 9.26 4.41
N SER A 158 -15.53 9.27 5.14
CA SER A 158 -15.89 10.37 6.05
C SER A 158 -15.22 10.27 7.42
N LYS A 159 -14.59 9.15 7.76
CA LYS A 159 -13.92 8.96 9.05
C LYS A 159 -12.50 9.55 9.00
N PRO A 160 -12.06 10.28 10.03
CA PRO A 160 -10.66 10.66 10.16
C PRO A 160 -9.81 9.43 10.53
N ARG A 161 -8.54 9.43 10.14
CA ARG A 161 -7.47 8.52 10.60
C ARG A 161 -7.90 7.05 10.58
N VAL A 162 -8.24 6.55 9.40
CA VAL A 162 -8.62 5.16 9.17
C VAL A 162 -7.40 4.32 8.85
N TYR A 163 -7.20 3.25 9.61
CA TYR A 163 -6.30 2.15 9.28
C TYR A 163 -7.13 0.88 9.13
N ILE A 164 -7.24 0.37 7.90
CA ILE A 164 -8.08 -0.78 7.57
C ILE A 164 -7.24 -1.93 7.01
N GLY A 165 -7.56 -3.13 7.47
CA GLY A 165 -6.89 -4.35 7.07
C GLY A 165 -7.50 -5.56 7.76
N CYS A 166 -6.95 -6.73 7.51
CA CYS A 166 -7.23 -7.89 8.34
C CYS A 166 -6.40 -7.80 9.62
N MET A 167 -7.01 -7.33 10.70
CA MET A 167 -6.29 -7.01 11.93
C MET A 167 -5.92 -8.29 12.68
N LYS A 168 -4.68 -8.32 13.15
CA LYS A 168 -4.10 -9.43 13.91
C LYS A 168 -3.28 -8.91 15.08
N SER A 169 -2.99 -9.83 15.99
CA SER A 169 -1.94 -9.74 16.98
C SER A 169 -1.35 -11.13 17.12
N GLY A 170 -0.05 -11.25 17.30
CA GLY A 170 0.67 -12.52 17.32
C GLY A 170 1.86 -12.45 18.27
N PRO A 171 2.47 -13.60 18.61
CA PRO A 171 3.64 -13.62 19.47
C PRO A 171 4.78 -12.80 18.84
N VAL A 172 5.51 -12.07 19.68
CA VAL A 172 6.72 -11.37 19.24
C VAL A 172 7.77 -12.40 18.86
N LEU A 173 8.35 -12.28 17.66
CA LEU A 173 9.32 -13.23 17.14
C LEU A 173 10.72 -12.97 17.72
N ASN A 174 10.92 -13.35 18.98
CA ASN A 174 12.16 -13.11 19.73
C ASN A 174 13.24 -14.21 19.58
N GLN A 175 12.93 -15.31 18.89
CA GLN A 175 13.85 -16.42 18.71
C GLN A 175 14.81 -16.16 17.53
N LYS A 176 16.12 -16.23 17.76
CA LYS A 176 17.11 -16.12 16.68
C LYS A 176 16.94 -17.25 15.68
N GLY A 177 17.14 -16.95 14.39
CA GLY A 177 17.09 -17.93 13.31
C GLY A 177 15.70 -18.15 12.70
N VAL A 178 14.63 -17.63 13.32
CA VAL A 178 13.30 -17.61 12.68
C VAL A 178 13.23 -16.47 11.67
N ARG A 179 12.44 -16.66 10.61
CA ARG A 179 12.13 -15.61 9.65
C ARG A 179 11.50 -14.43 10.40
N TYR A 180 12.00 -13.22 10.14
CA TYR A 180 11.55 -11.99 10.80
C TYR A 180 11.79 -11.93 12.31
N HIS A 181 12.84 -12.60 12.81
CA HIS A 181 13.33 -12.38 14.17
C HIS A 181 13.48 -10.86 14.44
N GLU A 182 12.84 -10.40 15.50
CA GLU A 182 12.84 -9.00 15.93
C GLU A 182 13.97 -8.80 16.95
N PRO A 183 15.13 -8.20 16.56
CA PRO A 183 16.24 -8.01 17.47
C PRO A 183 15.90 -7.09 18.65
N GLU A 184 14.95 -6.17 18.48
CA GLU A 184 14.50 -5.25 19.51
C GLU A 184 13.18 -5.71 20.17
N TYR A 185 12.97 -7.04 20.27
CA TYR A 185 11.76 -7.64 20.82
C TYR A 185 11.42 -7.15 22.24
N TRP A 186 12.44 -6.74 23.01
CA TRP A 186 12.30 -6.20 24.36
C TRP A 186 11.48 -4.90 24.41
N LYS A 187 11.34 -4.16 23.29
CA LYS A 187 10.47 -2.98 23.20
C LYS A 187 8.97 -3.32 23.26
N PHE A 188 8.62 -4.58 23.03
CA PHE A 188 7.25 -5.07 23.13
C PHE A 188 6.93 -5.62 24.54
N GLY A 189 7.84 -5.39 25.50
CA GLY A 189 7.74 -5.84 26.89
C GLY A 189 8.48 -7.15 27.12
N GLU A 190 7.86 -8.06 27.88
CA GLU A 190 8.50 -9.28 28.37
C GLU A 190 8.37 -10.47 27.41
N ALA A 191 9.13 -11.53 27.70
CA ALA A 191 9.04 -12.78 26.94
C ALA A 191 7.61 -13.36 27.01
N GLY A 192 7.06 -13.73 25.85
CA GLY A 192 5.67 -14.19 25.73
C GLY A 192 4.68 -13.09 25.33
N ASN A 193 5.10 -11.82 25.32
CA ASN A 193 4.27 -10.74 24.82
C ASN A 193 3.94 -10.88 23.34
N ARG A 194 2.86 -10.20 22.96
CA ARG A 194 2.35 -10.14 21.61
C ARG A 194 2.61 -8.77 21.02
N TYR A 195 2.77 -8.72 19.70
CA TYR A 195 2.72 -7.46 18.97
C TYR A 195 1.38 -6.75 19.25
N PHE A 196 1.42 -5.42 19.28
CA PHE A 196 0.20 -4.60 19.27
C PHE A 196 -0.67 -4.97 18.06
N ARG A 197 -1.94 -4.59 18.10
CA ARG A 197 -2.87 -4.88 17.01
C ARG A 197 -2.46 -4.13 15.74
N HIS A 198 -2.27 -4.86 14.64
CA HIS A 198 -1.88 -4.33 13.33
C HIS A 198 -2.54 -5.14 12.22
N ALA A 199 -2.67 -4.58 11.02
CA ALA A 199 -3.13 -5.30 9.84
C ALA A 199 -2.06 -6.29 9.35
N THR A 200 -2.48 -7.38 8.72
CA THR A 200 -1.54 -8.28 8.03
C THR A 200 -0.90 -7.63 6.81
N GLY A 201 0.37 -7.94 6.54
CA GLY A 201 1.15 -7.30 5.48
C GLY A 201 0.64 -7.49 4.04
N GLN A 202 -0.15 -8.51 3.75
CA GLN A 202 -0.55 -8.83 2.36
C GLN A 202 -1.35 -7.71 1.68
N LEU A 203 -2.27 -7.09 2.42
CA LEU A 203 -3.02 -5.92 1.97
C LEU A 203 -3.52 -5.13 3.18
N TYR A 204 -3.29 -3.82 3.15
CA TYR A 204 -3.89 -2.87 4.07
C TYR A 204 -4.03 -1.50 3.41
N ALA A 205 -4.91 -0.66 3.95
CA ALA A 205 -5.07 0.73 3.51
C ALA A 205 -5.07 1.69 4.69
N ILE A 206 -4.59 2.89 4.43
CA ILE A 206 -4.59 4.01 5.37
C ILE A 206 -5.20 5.23 4.71
N SER A 207 -5.90 6.05 5.48
CA SER A 207 -6.44 7.32 5.00
C SER A 207 -5.33 8.35 4.73
N LYS A 208 -5.68 9.40 3.98
CA LYS A 208 -4.78 10.50 3.60
C LYS A 208 -4.03 11.12 4.77
N ASP A 209 -4.68 11.34 5.90
CA ASP A 209 -4.09 11.93 7.09
C ASP A 209 -3.01 11.04 7.74
N LEU A 210 -3.20 9.72 7.78
CA LEU A 210 -2.17 8.79 8.23
C LEU A 210 -1.01 8.69 7.24
N ALA A 211 -1.29 8.69 5.94
CA ALA A 211 -0.24 8.71 4.92
C ALA A 211 0.57 10.03 4.98
N ALA A 212 -0.09 11.16 5.18
CA ALA A 212 0.55 12.45 5.39
C ALA A 212 1.36 12.48 6.69
N TYR A 213 0.86 11.88 7.78
CA TYR A 213 1.61 11.72 9.02
C TYR A 213 2.91 10.94 8.79
N ILE A 214 2.87 9.85 8.02
CA ILE A 214 4.07 9.10 7.65
C ILE A 214 5.04 9.99 6.87
N SER A 215 4.55 10.69 5.85
CA SER A 215 5.38 11.58 5.00
C SER A 215 6.12 12.65 5.82
N ILE A 216 5.40 13.31 6.75
CA ILE A 216 5.95 14.37 7.60
C ILE A 216 6.96 13.82 8.61
N ASN A 217 6.64 12.69 9.26
CA ASN A 217 7.41 12.17 10.39
C ASN A 217 8.41 11.08 10.00
N GLN A 218 8.60 10.81 8.70
CA GLN A 218 9.35 9.65 8.21
C GLN A 218 10.75 9.48 8.83
N HIS A 219 11.43 10.57 9.21
CA HIS A 219 12.77 10.55 9.77
C HIS A 219 12.83 10.04 11.23
N VAL A 220 11.73 10.12 11.98
CA VAL A 220 11.61 9.61 13.36
C VAL A 220 10.86 8.28 13.46
N LEU A 221 10.15 7.87 12.40
CA LEU A 221 9.41 6.61 12.39
C LEU A 221 10.36 5.40 12.40
N HIS A 222 10.33 4.69 13.52
CA HIS A 222 11.13 3.50 13.78
C HIS A 222 10.73 2.33 12.88
N LYS A 223 11.68 1.46 12.54
CA LYS A 223 11.45 0.31 11.65
C LYS A 223 11.74 -0.96 12.44
N TYR A 224 10.77 -1.86 12.50
CA TYR A 224 10.90 -3.21 13.01
C TYR A 224 11.20 -4.19 11.86
N ALA A 225 11.61 -5.41 12.19
CA ALA A 225 11.95 -6.44 11.22
C ALA A 225 10.76 -6.85 10.35
N ASN A 226 9.55 -6.85 10.92
CA ASN A 226 8.30 -7.00 10.18
C ASN A 226 7.78 -5.64 9.72
N GLU A 227 7.47 -5.54 8.42
CA GLU A 227 6.98 -4.31 7.81
C GLU A 227 5.57 -3.95 8.29
N ASP A 228 4.70 -4.93 8.47
CA ASP A 228 3.32 -4.72 8.93
C ASP A 228 3.25 -4.34 10.41
N VAL A 229 4.15 -4.91 11.23
CA VAL A 229 4.41 -4.44 12.60
C VAL A 229 4.92 -3.00 12.58
N SER A 230 5.90 -2.67 11.71
CA SER A 230 6.41 -1.29 11.60
C SER A 230 5.29 -0.29 11.37
N LEU A 231 4.45 -0.53 10.37
CA LEU A 231 3.31 0.34 10.07
C LEU A 231 2.38 0.52 11.26
N GLY A 232 1.96 -0.58 11.91
CA GLY A 232 1.06 -0.50 13.07
C GLY A 232 1.68 0.28 14.24
N SER A 233 3.00 0.20 14.43
CA SER A 233 3.68 0.95 15.50
C SER A 233 3.61 2.46 15.31
N TRP A 234 3.57 2.92 14.07
CA TRP A 234 3.52 4.36 13.76
C TRP A 234 2.19 5.00 14.17
N PHE A 235 1.16 4.18 14.40
CA PHE A 235 -0.19 4.62 14.69
C PHE A 235 -0.61 4.38 16.15
N ILE A 236 0.16 3.64 16.94
CA ILE A 236 -0.26 3.23 18.30
C ILE A 236 -0.49 4.40 19.25
N GLY A 237 0.27 5.49 19.08
CA GLY A 237 0.13 6.72 19.88
C GLY A 237 -0.85 7.74 19.29
N LEU A 238 -1.55 7.40 18.20
CA LEU A 238 -2.49 8.27 17.52
C LEU A 238 -3.92 7.77 17.74
N ASP A 239 -4.88 8.69 17.69
CA ASP A 239 -6.31 8.38 17.73
C ASP A 239 -6.79 7.83 16.37
N VAL A 240 -6.42 6.57 16.06
CA VAL A 240 -6.68 5.88 14.79
C VAL A 240 -7.86 4.90 14.91
N GLU A 241 -8.80 5.01 13.97
CA GLU A 241 -9.85 4.02 13.78
C GLU A 241 -9.25 2.76 13.11
N HIS A 242 -9.05 1.71 13.90
CA HIS A 242 -8.61 0.40 13.40
C HIS A 242 -9.81 -0.41 12.92
N ILE A 243 -9.90 -0.62 11.61
CA ILE A 243 -10.99 -1.38 11.00
C ILE A 243 -10.50 -2.80 10.68
N ASP A 244 -11.04 -3.79 11.39
CA ASP A 244 -10.81 -5.21 11.12
C ASP A 244 -11.81 -5.74 10.09
N ASP A 245 -11.38 -5.87 8.85
CA ASP A 245 -12.19 -6.45 7.78
C ASP A 245 -11.56 -7.77 7.28
N ARG A 246 -12.21 -8.88 7.64
CA ARG A 246 -11.77 -10.23 7.31
C ARG A 246 -11.86 -10.57 5.83
N ARG A 247 -12.53 -9.74 5.02
CA ARG A 247 -12.54 -9.90 3.55
C ARG A 247 -11.19 -9.53 2.92
N LEU A 248 -10.29 -8.87 3.65
CA LEU A 248 -8.93 -8.54 3.20
C LEU A 248 -7.91 -9.67 3.45
N CYS A 249 -8.36 -10.84 3.93
CA CYS A 249 -7.49 -11.98 4.21
C CYS A 249 -8.18 -13.33 4.02
N CYS A 250 -8.97 -13.46 2.96
CA CYS A 250 -9.56 -14.76 2.61
C CYS A 250 -8.49 -15.75 2.15
N GLY A 251 -8.77 -17.04 2.37
CA GLY A 251 -8.03 -18.10 1.71
C GLY A 251 -8.29 -18.11 0.20
N THR A 252 -7.34 -18.64 -0.56
CA THR A 252 -7.61 -18.99 -1.97
C THR A 252 -8.65 -20.14 -2.07
N PRO A 253 -9.07 -20.58 -3.27
CA PRO A 253 -10.07 -21.63 -3.43
C PRO A 253 -9.82 -22.86 -2.52
N PRO A 254 -10.86 -23.37 -1.84
CA PRO A 254 -12.28 -23.04 -2.02
C PRO A 254 -12.83 -21.88 -1.16
N ASP A 255 -12.05 -21.30 -0.24
CA ASP A 255 -12.58 -20.36 0.77
C ASP A 255 -13.19 -19.09 0.15
N CYS A 256 -12.45 -18.42 -0.73
CA CYS A 256 -12.92 -17.22 -1.44
C CYS A 256 -14.25 -17.45 -2.20
N GLU A 257 -14.44 -18.64 -2.77
CA GLU A 257 -15.61 -18.98 -3.60
C GLU A 257 -16.83 -19.19 -2.74
N TRP A 258 -16.71 -19.95 -1.66
CA TRP A 258 -17.80 -20.14 -0.71
C TRP A 258 -18.24 -18.82 -0.10
N LYS A 259 -17.27 -17.95 0.23
CA LYS A 259 -17.57 -16.59 0.72
C LYS A 259 -18.29 -15.75 -0.33
N ALA A 260 -17.86 -15.80 -1.59
CA ALA A 260 -18.53 -15.09 -2.69
C ALA A 260 -19.97 -15.60 -2.91
N GLN A 261 -20.18 -16.92 -2.89
CA GLN A 261 -21.51 -17.55 -3.00
C GLN A 261 -22.44 -17.14 -1.84
N ALA A 262 -21.89 -16.92 -0.65
CA ALA A 262 -22.62 -16.40 0.50
C ALA A 262 -22.82 -14.88 0.48
N GLY A 263 -22.50 -14.18 -0.62
CA GLY A 263 -22.62 -12.73 -0.75
C GLY A 263 -21.50 -11.92 -0.05
N ASN A 264 -20.49 -12.58 0.50
CA ASN A 264 -19.37 -11.98 1.20
C ASN A 264 -18.11 -12.00 0.33
N ILE A 265 -18.17 -11.36 -0.84
CA ILE A 265 -17.05 -11.30 -1.79
C ILE A 265 -15.79 -10.79 -1.09
N CYS A 266 -14.71 -11.54 -1.22
CA CYS A 266 -13.41 -11.20 -0.66
C CYS A 266 -12.79 -10.00 -1.38
N VAL A 267 -12.19 -9.10 -0.62
CA VAL A 267 -11.36 -8.00 -1.15
C VAL A 267 -10.01 -8.54 -1.59
N ALA A 268 -9.40 -9.42 -0.80
CA ALA A 268 -8.13 -10.04 -1.09
C ALA A 268 -8.11 -11.52 -0.74
N SER A 269 -7.41 -12.32 -1.55
CA SER A 269 -7.27 -13.76 -1.37
C SER A 269 -5.80 -14.19 -1.46
N PHE A 270 -5.33 -14.96 -0.47
CA PHE A 270 -3.96 -15.50 -0.41
C PHE A 270 -3.87 -16.75 0.47
N ASP A 271 -2.72 -17.44 0.43
CA ASP A 271 -2.46 -18.63 1.26
C ASP A 271 -1.61 -18.25 2.49
N TRP A 272 -2.08 -18.60 3.69
CA TRP A 272 -1.32 -18.34 4.92
C TRP A 272 0.02 -19.07 4.97
N THR A 273 0.10 -20.26 4.36
CA THR A 273 1.29 -21.14 4.41
C THR A 273 2.54 -20.53 3.76
N CYS A 274 2.38 -19.66 2.77
CA CYS A 274 3.47 -18.94 2.14
C CYS A 274 3.36 -17.42 2.30
N SER A 275 2.40 -16.94 3.10
CA SER A 275 2.15 -15.51 3.36
C SER A 275 1.89 -14.71 2.08
N GLY A 276 1.15 -15.32 1.15
CA GLY A 276 0.88 -14.88 -0.23
C GLY A 276 0.24 -16.04 -1.00
N ILE A 277 -0.04 -15.95 -2.29
CA ILE A 277 -0.46 -17.10 -3.09
C ILE A 277 0.77 -17.96 -3.39
N CYS A 278 0.74 -19.23 -3.00
CA CYS A 278 1.91 -20.08 -3.21
C CYS A 278 2.09 -20.34 -4.70
N ARG A 279 3.31 -20.18 -5.23
CA ARG A 279 3.59 -20.18 -6.69
C ARG A 279 2.68 -19.20 -7.44
N SER A 280 2.55 -17.98 -6.92
CA SER A 280 1.64 -16.94 -7.43
C SER A 280 1.74 -16.69 -8.92
N ALA A 281 2.95 -16.70 -9.49
CA ALA A 281 3.17 -16.53 -10.92
C ALA A 281 2.31 -17.47 -11.80
N ASP A 282 2.05 -18.68 -11.31
CA ASP A 282 1.24 -19.69 -12.00
C ASP A 282 -0.20 -19.72 -11.45
N ARG A 283 -0.35 -19.70 -10.13
CA ARG A 283 -1.63 -19.95 -9.46
C ARG A 283 -2.59 -18.76 -9.44
N ILE A 284 -2.10 -17.52 -9.55
CA ILE A 284 -2.97 -16.34 -9.43
C ILE A 284 -4.05 -16.29 -10.51
N LYS A 285 -3.80 -16.85 -11.70
CA LYS A 285 -4.79 -16.92 -12.79
C LYS A 285 -5.99 -17.78 -12.40
N GLU A 286 -5.72 -18.92 -11.79
CA GLU A 286 -6.78 -19.82 -11.31
C GLU A 286 -7.54 -19.22 -10.13
N VAL A 287 -6.83 -18.58 -9.20
CA VAL A 287 -7.46 -17.83 -8.10
C VAL A 287 -8.33 -16.71 -8.65
N HIS A 288 -7.84 -15.94 -9.63
CA HIS A 288 -8.62 -14.86 -10.25
C HIS A 288 -9.86 -15.38 -10.99
N ARG A 289 -9.76 -16.50 -11.70
CA ARG A 289 -10.91 -17.11 -12.40
C ARG A 289 -12.03 -17.53 -11.44
N ARG A 290 -11.67 -17.97 -10.22
CA ARG A 290 -12.62 -18.54 -9.25
C ARG A 290 -13.09 -17.54 -8.18
N CYS A 291 -12.19 -16.68 -7.72
CA CYS A 291 -12.44 -15.69 -6.67
C CYS A 291 -12.69 -14.28 -7.22
N GLY A 292 -12.45 -14.05 -8.51
CA GLY A 292 -12.53 -12.74 -9.14
C GLY A 292 -13.94 -12.19 -9.14
N GLU A 293 -14.06 -10.89 -8.90
CA GLU A 293 -15.27 -10.14 -9.23
C GLU A 293 -15.51 -10.15 -10.75
N GLY A 294 -16.76 -9.98 -11.18
CA GLY A 294 -17.11 -9.97 -12.60
C GLY A 294 -16.38 -8.85 -13.36
N GLU A 295 -16.07 -9.06 -14.65
CA GLU A 295 -15.26 -8.13 -15.45
C GLU A 295 -15.80 -6.69 -15.49
N ASN A 296 -17.12 -6.54 -15.36
CA ASN A 296 -17.80 -5.24 -15.34
C ASN A 296 -18.02 -4.65 -13.94
N ALA A 297 -17.65 -5.37 -12.87
CA ALA A 297 -17.85 -4.92 -11.49
C ALA A 297 -17.16 -3.57 -11.24
N LEU A 298 -15.92 -3.42 -11.72
CA LEU A 298 -15.16 -2.19 -11.54
C LEU A 298 -15.76 -0.99 -12.28
N TRP A 299 -16.31 -1.21 -13.48
CA TRP A 299 -16.89 -0.14 -14.29
C TRP A 299 -18.30 0.24 -13.83
N SER A 300 -19.07 -0.73 -13.33
CA SER A 300 -20.41 -0.50 -12.77
C SER A 300 -20.39 0.03 -11.33
N ALA A 301 -19.28 -0.15 -10.60
CA ALA A 301 -19.16 0.36 -9.24
C ALA A 301 -19.25 1.89 -9.18
N THR A 302 -20.06 2.37 -8.24
CA THR A 302 -20.14 3.77 -7.82
C THR A 302 -19.40 3.92 -6.48
N PHE A 303 -18.55 4.93 -6.40
CA PHE A 303 -17.67 5.22 -5.26
C PHE A 303 -17.91 6.64 -4.74
#